data_AF-A0A518DD77-F1
#
_entry.id   AF-A0A518DD77-F1
#
_cell.length_a   1.000
_cell.length_b   1.000
_cell.length_c   1.000
_cell.angle_alpha   90.00
_cell.angle_beta   90.00
_cell.angle_gamma   90.00
#
_symmetry.space_group_name_H-M   'P 1'
#
loop_
_entity.id
_entity.type
_entity.pdbx_description
1 polymer ?
#
loop_
_entity_poly.entity_id
_entity_poly.type
_entity_poly.pdbx_seq_one_letter_code
_entity_poly.pdbx_strand_id
1 'polypeptide(L)'
;MGWRTIGGEKYYYHTQRIGGVRVQVCCGAGEAGERAAQAVAQRVAARRRAAQMTAELRALDTRLERGRTDFGVALRAAALAAGMRYRNGVWRTQRSGTSAQPDDAAAPPAGADLHDAAAPMAPPSDAGVAATGALSNP
;
A
#
# COMPACT_ATOMS: atom_id res chain seq x y z
N MET A 1 -13.21 34.87 -7.00
CA MET A 1 -12.64 34.95 -8.37
C MET A 1 -11.44 35.88 -8.35
N GLY A 2 -10.45 35.64 -9.22
CA GLY A 2 -9.17 36.36 -9.22
C GLY A 2 -9.25 37.81 -9.72
N TRP A 3 -10.33 38.16 -10.43
CA TRP A 3 -10.50 39.51 -10.97
C TRP A 3 -10.91 40.52 -9.90
N ARG A 4 -10.25 41.68 -9.89
CA ARG A 4 -10.60 42.85 -9.08
C ARG A 4 -10.56 44.10 -9.95
N THR A 5 -11.49 45.03 -9.71
CA THR A 5 -11.51 46.32 -10.42
C THR A 5 -10.96 47.41 -9.51
N ILE A 6 -9.95 48.15 -9.96
CA ILE A 6 -9.32 49.24 -9.21
C ILE A 6 -9.17 50.41 -10.17
N GLY A 7 -9.71 51.59 -9.83
CA GLY A 7 -9.60 52.78 -10.68
C GLY A 7 -10.25 52.64 -12.07
N GLY A 8 -11.25 51.76 -12.22
CA GLY A 8 -11.92 51.50 -13.51
C GLY A 8 -11.26 50.41 -14.36
N GLU A 9 -10.06 49.94 -14.00
CA GLU A 9 -9.37 48.86 -14.69
C GLU A 9 -9.54 47.51 -14.00
N LYS A 10 -9.64 46.43 -14.78
CA LYS A 10 -9.75 45.06 -14.28
C LYS A 10 -8.37 44.42 -14.20
N TYR A 11 -8.00 44.01 -12.99
CA TYR A 11 -6.76 43.32 -12.66
C TYR A 11 -7.02 41.87 -12.33
N TYR A 12 -6.18 40.97 -12.85
CA TYR A 12 -6.23 39.56 -12.45
C TYR A 12 -5.26 39.29 -11.31
N TYR A 13 -5.76 38.67 -10.25
CA TYR A 13 -4.99 38.16 -9.14
C TYR A 13 -5.13 36.65 -9.06
N HIS A 14 -4.03 35.94 -8.84
CA HIS A 14 -4.09 34.55 -8.43
C HIS A 14 -3.30 34.34 -7.14
N THR A 15 -3.63 33.26 -6.45
CA THR A 15 -2.85 32.84 -5.29
C THR A 15 -1.74 31.90 -5.74
N GLN A 16 -0.53 32.11 -5.25
CA GLN A 16 0.58 31.17 -5.36
C GLN A 16 1.17 30.90 -3.98
N ARG A 17 1.78 29.73 -3.79
CA ARG A 17 2.62 29.45 -2.62
C ARG A 17 4.08 29.71 -2.96
N ILE A 18 4.74 30.54 -2.17
CA ILE A 18 6.17 30.86 -2.27
C ILE A 18 6.77 30.56 -0.89
N GLY A 19 7.71 29.62 -0.80
CA GLY A 19 8.27 29.19 0.49
C GLY A 19 7.22 28.66 1.48
N GLY A 20 6.16 28.00 1.00
CA GLY A 20 5.06 27.50 1.83
C GLY A 20 4.00 28.55 2.21
N VAL A 21 4.32 29.84 2.12
CA VAL A 21 3.41 30.95 2.41
C VAL A 21 2.49 31.22 1.23
N ARG A 22 1.21 31.42 1.50
CA ARG A 22 0.18 31.73 0.50
C ARG A 22 0.20 33.22 0.20
N VAL A 23 0.63 33.60 -1.01
CA VAL A 23 0.73 35.00 -1.46
C VAL A 23 -0.25 35.25 -2.61
N GLN A 24 -0.83 36.45 -2.65
CA GLN A 24 -1.66 36.90 -3.76
C GLN A 24 -0.80 37.70 -4.73
N VAL A 25 -0.73 37.25 -5.99
CA VAL A 25 0.08 37.86 -7.05
C VAL A 25 -0.85 38.60 -8.01
N CYS A 26 -0.52 39.86 -8.31
CA CYS A 26 -1.19 40.66 -9.34
C CYS A 26 -0.50 40.42 -10.70
N CYS A 27 -1.27 40.09 -11.73
CA CYS A 27 -0.76 39.84 -13.08
C CYS A 27 -0.91 41.02 -14.04
N GLY A 28 -1.38 42.17 -13.53
CA GLY A 28 -1.65 43.36 -14.35
C GLY A 28 -3.09 43.43 -14.86
N ALA A 29 -3.38 44.52 -15.57
CA ALA A 29 -4.68 44.82 -16.16
C ALA A 29 -4.78 44.38 -17.64
N GLY A 30 -6.01 44.36 -18.16
CA GLY A 30 -6.29 44.11 -19.58
C GLY A 30 -5.80 42.74 -20.08
N GLU A 31 -5.20 42.70 -21.27
CA GLU A 31 -4.76 41.45 -21.91
C GLU A 31 -3.77 40.64 -21.07
N ALA A 32 -2.90 41.30 -20.31
CA ALA A 32 -1.92 40.61 -19.47
C ALA A 32 -2.63 39.80 -18.38
N GLY A 33 -3.64 40.39 -17.75
CA GLY A 33 -4.51 39.71 -16.79
C GLY A 33 -5.31 38.59 -17.42
N GLU A 34 -5.80 38.77 -18.65
CA GLU A 34 -6.61 37.78 -19.36
C GLU A 34 -5.79 36.54 -19.72
N ARG A 35 -4.59 36.73 -20.28
CA ARG A 35 -3.66 35.64 -20.58
C ARG A 35 -3.27 34.88 -19.31
N ALA A 36 -3.01 35.59 -18.21
CA ALA A 36 -2.71 34.96 -16.93
C ALA A 36 -3.90 34.14 -16.38
N ALA A 37 -5.12 34.67 -16.49
CA ALA A 37 -6.33 33.96 -16.09
C ALA A 37 -6.55 32.69 -16.92
N GLN A 38 -6.38 32.76 -18.23
CA GLN A 38 -6.46 31.60 -19.13
C GLN A 38 -5.41 30.55 -18.80
N ALA A 39 -4.15 30.94 -18.58
CA ALA A 39 -3.08 30.02 -18.21
C ALA A 39 -3.36 29.31 -16.88
N VAL A 40 -3.87 30.02 -15.87
CA VAL A 40 -4.26 29.41 -14.59
C VAL A 40 -5.44 28.45 -14.79
N ALA A 41 -6.45 28.83 -15.56
CA ALA A 41 -7.60 27.98 -15.86
C ALA A 41 -7.18 26.68 -16.56
N GLN A 42 -6.28 26.77 -17.55
CA GLN A 42 -5.72 25.60 -18.25
C GLN A 42 -4.96 24.69 -17.29
N ARG A 43 -4.11 25.24 -16.41
CA ARG A 43 -3.37 24.46 -15.40
C ARG A 43 -4.31 23.75 -14.42
N VAL A 44 -5.35 24.43 -13.95
CA VAL A 44 -6.35 23.84 -13.04
C VAL A 44 -7.12 22.73 -13.76
N ALA A 45 -7.55 22.95 -14.99
CA ALA A 45 -8.23 21.94 -15.79
C ALA A 45 -7.36 20.71 -16.04
N ALA A 46 -6.09 20.91 -16.45
CA ALA A 46 -5.13 19.83 -16.65
C ALA A 46 -4.89 19.05 -15.35
N ARG A 47 -4.69 19.73 -14.23
CA ARG A 47 -4.51 19.08 -12.92
C ARG A 47 -5.74 18.28 -12.49
N ARG A 48 -6.94 18.80 -12.75
CA ARG A 48 -8.20 18.08 -12.48
C ARG A 48 -8.30 16.81 -13.32
N ARG A 49 -8.04 16.89 -14.62
CA ARG A 49 -8.04 15.72 -15.52
C ARG A 49 -7.01 14.68 -15.08
N ALA A 50 -5.79 15.10 -14.78
CA ALA A 50 -4.74 14.20 -14.29
C ALA A 50 -5.13 13.53 -12.95
N ALA A 51 -5.73 14.28 -12.03
CA ALA A 51 -6.20 13.73 -10.75
C ALA A 51 -7.33 12.72 -10.94
N GLN A 52 -8.28 12.99 -11.85
CA GLN A 52 -9.35 12.06 -12.22
C GLN A 52 -8.80 10.77 -12.81
N MET A 53 -7.93 10.86 -13.83
CA MET A 53 -7.28 9.69 -14.43
C MET A 53 -6.50 8.87 -13.40
N THR A 54 -5.77 9.53 -12.49
CA THR A 54 -5.03 8.83 -11.44
C THR A 54 -5.96 8.11 -10.47
N ALA A 55 -7.10 8.72 -10.12
CA ALA A 55 -8.10 8.08 -9.26
C ALA A 55 -8.74 6.88 -9.95
N GLU A 56 -9.06 6.98 -11.24
CA GLU A 56 -9.60 5.88 -12.05
C GLU A 56 -8.62 4.71 -12.13
N LEU A 57 -7.34 4.98 -12.42
CA LEU A 57 -6.30 3.95 -12.46
C LEU A 57 -6.17 3.23 -11.10
N ARG A 58 -6.12 3.98 -9.99
CA ARG A 58 -6.07 3.38 -8.64
C ARG A 58 -7.30 2.52 -8.34
N ALA A 59 -8.48 2.93 -8.81
CA ALA A 59 -9.69 2.14 -8.63
C ALA A 59 -9.63 0.83 -9.44
N LEU A 60 -9.10 0.87 -10.66
CA LEU A 60 -8.88 -0.32 -11.49
C LEU A 60 -7.84 -1.26 -10.87
N ASP A 61 -6.70 -0.74 -10.41
CA ASP A 61 -5.68 -1.54 -9.72
C ASP A 61 -6.25 -2.24 -8.49
N THR A 62 -7.04 -1.51 -7.69
CA THR A 62 -7.70 -2.08 -6.51
C THR A 62 -8.67 -3.20 -6.89
N ARG A 63 -9.41 -3.04 -8.01
CA ARG A 63 -10.32 -4.07 -8.50
C ARG A 63 -9.57 -5.30 -9.01
N LEU A 64 -8.46 -5.10 -9.71
CA LEU A 64 -7.61 -6.19 -10.21
C LEU A 64 -6.98 -6.99 -9.07
N GLU A 65 -6.47 -6.33 -8.03
CA GLU A 65 -5.88 -7.02 -6.88
C GLU A 65 -6.92 -7.81 -6.08
N ARG A 66 -8.14 -7.29 -5.94
CA ARG A 66 -9.26 -8.07 -5.37
C ARG A 66 -9.55 -9.30 -6.23
N GLY A 67 -9.73 -9.13 -7.54
CA GLY A 67 -9.99 -10.24 -8.46
C GLY A 67 -8.87 -11.30 -8.45
N ARG A 68 -7.60 -10.87 -8.37
CA ARG A 68 -6.45 -11.76 -8.25
C ARG A 68 -6.48 -12.55 -6.94
N THR A 69 -6.85 -11.90 -5.85
CA THR A 69 -6.96 -12.53 -4.53
C THR A 69 -8.08 -13.56 -4.54
N ASP A 70 -9.27 -13.18 -5.02
CA ASP A 70 -10.45 -14.06 -5.10
C ASP A 70 -10.17 -15.28 -5.99
N PHE A 71 -9.56 -15.06 -7.15
CA PHE A 71 -9.14 -16.14 -8.04
C PHE A 71 -8.11 -17.06 -7.38
N GLY A 72 -7.13 -16.50 -6.66
CA GLY A 72 -6.13 -17.29 -5.93
C GLY A 72 -6.75 -18.16 -4.84
N VAL A 73 -7.79 -17.67 -4.15
CA VAL A 73 -8.56 -18.43 -3.16
C VAL A 73 -9.34 -19.55 -3.84
N ALA A 74 -10.07 -19.25 -4.91
CA ALA A 74 -10.84 -20.24 -5.67
C ALA A 74 -9.94 -21.35 -6.25
N LEU A 75 -8.77 -20.97 -6.79
CA LEU A 75 -7.80 -21.92 -7.32
C LEU A 75 -7.25 -22.83 -6.22
N ARG A 76 -6.92 -22.28 -5.04
CA ARG A 76 -6.50 -23.09 -3.88
C ARG A 76 -7.58 -24.05 -3.44
N ALA A 77 -8.83 -23.60 -3.35
CA ALA A 77 -9.96 -24.43 -2.98
C ALA A 77 -10.17 -25.58 -3.97
N ALA A 78 -10.12 -25.29 -5.28
CA ALA A 78 -10.23 -26.29 -6.33
C ALA A 78 -9.06 -27.30 -6.31
N ALA A 79 -7.83 -26.82 -6.11
CA ALA A 79 -6.65 -27.69 -6.02
C ALA A 79 -6.71 -28.61 -4.79
N LEU A 80 -7.16 -28.11 -3.64
CA LEU A 80 -7.38 -28.92 -2.44
C LEU A 80 -8.51 -29.96 -2.66
N ALA A 81 -9.60 -29.58 -3.30
CA ALA A 81 -10.69 -30.50 -3.66
C ALA A 81 -10.23 -31.60 -4.64
N ALA A 82 -9.26 -31.29 -5.51
CA ALA A 82 -8.61 -32.24 -6.39
C ALA A 82 -7.52 -33.10 -5.71
N GLY A 83 -7.34 -32.98 -4.38
CA GLY A 83 -6.35 -33.73 -3.62
C GLY A 83 -4.91 -33.27 -3.87
N MET A 84 -4.69 -32.02 -4.28
CA MET A 84 -3.36 -31.44 -4.41
C MET A 84 -2.93 -30.75 -3.12
N ARG A 85 -1.64 -30.78 -2.82
CA ARG A 85 -1.00 -30.09 -1.70
C ARG A 85 0.00 -29.07 -2.20
N TYR A 86 0.00 -27.88 -1.61
CA TYR A 86 1.01 -26.85 -1.87
C TYR A 86 2.22 -27.04 -0.95
N ARG A 87 3.42 -27.19 -1.53
CA ARG A 87 4.69 -27.29 -0.78
C ARG A 87 5.83 -26.63 -1.57
N ASN A 88 6.63 -25.80 -0.90
CA ASN A 88 7.79 -25.11 -1.47
C ASN A 88 7.47 -24.34 -2.77
N GLY A 89 6.35 -23.62 -2.80
CA GLY A 89 5.97 -22.84 -3.98
C GLY A 89 5.25 -23.62 -5.09
N VAL A 90 5.12 -24.95 -4.98
CA VAL A 90 4.62 -25.83 -6.04
C VAL A 90 3.44 -26.68 -5.56
N TRP A 91 2.41 -26.81 -6.39
CA TRP A 91 1.31 -27.75 -6.19
C TRP A 91 1.73 -29.16 -6.59
N ARG A 92 1.47 -30.14 -5.75
CA ARG A 92 1.77 -31.57 -5.99
C ARG A 92 0.55 -32.41 -5.69
N THR A 93 0.30 -33.43 -6.50
CA THR A 93 -0.72 -34.44 -6.19
C THR A 93 -0.37 -35.14 -4.88
N GLN A 94 -1.30 -35.18 -3.93
CA GLN A 94 -1.14 -35.98 -2.73
C GLN A 94 -1.19 -37.45 -3.15
N ARG A 95 -0.04 -38.14 -3.10
CA ARG A 95 -0.07 -39.60 -3.16
C ARG A 95 -0.70 -40.06 -1.86
N SER A 96 -1.89 -40.63 -1.94
CA SER A 96 -2.49 -41.41 -0.85
C SER A 96 -1.53 -42.56 -0.55
N GLY A 97 -0.60 -42.34 0.37
CA GLY A 97 0.22 -43.42 0.91
C GLY A 97 -0.72 -44.29 1.75
N THR A 98 -1.20 -45.39 1.18
CA THR A 98 -1.66 -46.52 1.97
C THR A 98 -0.46 -47.04 2.75
N SER A 99 -0.16 -46.45 3.91
CA SER A 99 0.61 -47.14 4.94
C SER A 99 -0.39 -47.85 5.85
N ALA A 100 -0.97 -48.93 5.33
CA ALA A 100 -1.52 -49.97 6.19
C ALA A 100 -0.33 -50.79 6.67
N GLN A 101 0.31 -50.36 7.76
CA GLN A 101 1.25 -51.20 8.48
C GLN A 101 0.72 -51.31 9.92
N PRO A 102 0.21 -52.49 10.33
CA PRO A 102 -0.21 -52.71 11.68
C PRO A 102 1.06 -52.97 12.52
N ASP A 103 1.40 -52.03 13.39
CA ASP A 103 2.39 -52.27 14.44
C ASP A 103 1.70 -53.04 15.56
N ASP A 104 1.82 -54.36 15.51
CA ASP A 104 1.49 -55.25 16.61
C ASP A 104 2.79 -55.89 17.16
N ALA A 105 2.98 -55.68 18.46
CA ALA A 105 3.83 -56.41 19.41
C ALA A 105 5.38 -56.40 19.28
N ALA A 106 6.06 -55.64 20.16
CA ALA A 106 6.82 -56.18 21.30
C ALA A 106 7.41 -55.06 22.20
N ALA A 107 7.28 -55.24 23.51
CA ALA A 107 7.57 -54.29 24.59
C ALA A 107 9.04 -54.41 25.16
N PRO A 108 9.47 -53.54 26.12
CA PRO A 108 10.87 -53.08 26.41
C PRO A 108 11.57 -53.91 27.54
N PRO A 109 12.62 -53.49 28.32
CA PRO A 109 13.45 -52.25 28.38
C PRO A 109 14.97 -52.44 28.62
N ALA A 110 15.77 -51.37 28.59
CA ALA A 110 16.84 -51.07 29.57
C ALA A 110 17.68 -49.85 29.15
N GLY A 111 17.90 -48.92 30.07
CA GLY A 111 18.84 -47.81 29.89
C GLY A 111 18.35 -46.53 30.53
N ALA A 112 18.28 -46.54 31.86
CA ALA A 112 18.24 -45.31 32.64
C ALA A 112 19.58 -44.58 32.45
N ASP A 113 19.51 -43.29 32.12
CA ASP A 113 20.43 -42.31 32.69
C ASP A 113 19.65 -41.01 32.89
N LEU A 114 19.42 -40.72 34.17
CA LEU A 114 19.06 -39.42 34.70
C LEU A 114 20.27 -38.49 34.58
N HIS A 115 20.01 -37.23 34.22
CA HIS A 115 20.69 -35.96 34.56
C HIS A 115 20.48 -35.02 33.36
N ASP A 116 20.06 -33.77 33.44
CA ASP A 116 19.86 -32.85 34.55
C ASP A 116 18.96 -31.70 34.04
N ALA A 117 18.46 -30.91 34.98
CA ALA A 117 17.45 -29.87 34.86
C ALA A 117 17.73 -28.73 33.87
N ALA A 118 16.66 -28.21 33.25
CA ALA A 118 16.23 -26.81 33.38
C ALA A 118 15.08 -26.48 32.39
N ALA A 119 13.91 -26.17 32.94
CA ALA A 119 12.88 -25.38 32.26
C ALA A 119 13.01 -23.90 32.69
N PRO A 120 12.12 -22.99 32.27
CA PRO A 120 11.89 -22.42 30.93
C PRO A 120 12.25 -20.92 30.94
N MET A 121 12.48 -20.28 29.78
CA MET A 121 12.44 -18.81 29.75
C MET A 121 11.80 -18.25 28.48
N ALA A 122 10.81 -17.42 28.74
CA ALA A 122 9.87 -16.79 27.82
C ALA A 122 10.53 -15.67 26.98
N PRO A 123 9.84 -15.13 25.95
CA PRO A 123 10.43 -14.27 24.93
C PRO A 123 10.54 -12.80 25.38
N PRO A 124 11.45 -11.99 24.79
CA PRO A 124 11.35 -10.55 24.91
C PRO A 124 10.22 -10.03 24.01
N SER A 125 9.12 -9.67 24.66
CA SER A 125 8.16 -8.69 24.16
C SER A 125 8.69 -7.32 24.54
N ASP A 126 9.03 -6.47 23.57
CA ASP A 126 8.82 -5.03 23.77
C ASP A 126 8.53 -4.31 22.46
N ALA A 127 7.39 -3.66 22.48
CA ALA A 127 6.90 -2.71 21.50
C ALA A 127 6.97 -1.33 22.15
N GLY A 128 7.57 -0.36 21.47
CA GLY A 128 7.63 1.04 21.90
C GLY A 128 8.53 1.82 20.95
N VAL A 129 8.04 2.37 19.83
CA VAL A 129 7.33 3.67 19.69
C VAL A 129 8.25 4.89 19.87
N ALA A 130 8.15 5.78 18.87
CA ALA A 130 8.52 7.21 18.82
C ALA A 130 10.02 7.55 18.70
N ALA A 131 10.49 8.10 17.57
CA ALA A 131 10.27 9.45 17.03
C ALA A 131 11.06 10.56 17.74
N THR A 132 12.17 10.96 17.09
CA THR A 132 12.82 12.30 17.09
C THR A 132 14.04 12.15 16.15
N GLY A 133 14.25 12.88 15.06
CA GLY A 133 14.09 14.32 14.85
C GLY A 133 15.48 14.97 14.95
N ALA A 134 16.12 15.28 13.81
CA ALA A 134 17.16 16.33 13.57
C ALA A 134 17.91 15.98 12.26
N LEU A 135 17.70 16.66 11.13
CA LEU A 135 18.34 17.93 10.74
C LEU A 135 19.85 17.94 11.01
N SER A 136 20.65 17.80 9.96
CA SER A 136 21.80 18.69 9.75
C SER A 136 22.34 18.56 8.32
N ASN A 137 22.21 19.66 7.59
CA ASN A 137 22.97 19.99 6.38
C ASN A 137 24.16 20.86 6.84
N PRO A 138 25.27 20.90 6.10
CA PRO A 138 25.44 21.99 5.14
C PRO A 138 25.68 21.54 3.70
#